data_AF-A0A7C7EV84-F1
#
_entry.id   AF-A0A7C7EV84-F1
#
_cell.length_a   1.000
_cell.length_b   1.000
_cell.length_c   1.000
_cell.angle_alpha   90.00
_cell.angle_beta   90.00
_cell.angle_gamma   90.00
#
_symmetry.space_group_name_H-M   'P 1'
#
loop_
_entity.id
_entity.type
_entity.pdbx_description
1 polymer ?
#
loop_
_entity_poly.entity_id
_entity_poly.type
_entity_poly.pdbx_seq_one_letter_code
_entity_poly.pdbx_strand_id
1 'polypeptide(L)'
;MIKNIIIKTGYGLAWGSTVYTLISLFGCIFGGETFLSTTPNQVIIQIIASIIVGIGFVVPTIIYDCDNLSRPLQIIIHMGIGMIVYIICAFSVGWIPTALGIWATIFTILCGVIVSFVIWFCFYQFFKHQAKKINAKLKDKQ
;
A
#
# COMPACT_ATOMS: atom_id res chain seq x y z
N MET A 1 -13.96 8.93 -15.65
CA MET A 1 -13.65 9.03 -14.22
C MET A 1 -14.17 7.84 -13.41
N ILE A 2 -15.49 7.59 -13.36
CA ILE A 2 -16.09 6.48 -12.58
C ILE A 2 -15.49 5.10 -12.93
N LYS A 3 -15.31 4.80 -14.22
CA LYS A 3 -14.67 3.56 -14.68
C LYS A 3 -13.27 3.35 -14.09
N ASN A 4 -12.45 4.40 -14.04
CA ASN A 4 -11.08 4.32 -13.49
C ASN A 4 -11.10 4.07 -11.98
N ILE A 5 -12.05 4.66 -11.26
CA ILE A 5 -12.23 4.44 -9.82
C ILE A 5 -12.58 2.97 -9.57
N ILE A 6 -13.57 2.42 -10.28
CA ILE A 6 -13.98 1.02 -10.12
C ILE A 6 -12.81 0.06 -10.39
N ILE A 7 -12.07 0.27 -11.49
CA ILE A 7 -10.91 -0.56 -11.84
C ILE A 7 -9.83 -0.48 -10.74
N LYS A 8 -9.51 0.73 -10.27
CA LYS A 8 -8.48 0.92 -9.22
C LYS A 8 -8.93 0.38 -7.87
N THR A 9 -10.22 0.42 -7.54
CA THR A 9 -10.74 -0.25 -6.36
C THR A 9 -10.54 -1.77 -6.45
N GLY A 10 -10.79 -2.36 -7.63
CA GLY A 10 -10.49 -3.78 -7.88
C GLY A 10 -9.02 -4.12 -7.70
N TYR A 11 -8.10 -3.27 -8.20
CA TYR A 11 -6.67 -3.43 -7.95
C TYR A 11 -6.30 -3.25 -6.48
N GLY A 12 -6.93 -2.31 -5.77
CA GLY A 12 -6.75 -2.12 -4.33
C GLY A 12 -7.16 -3.33 -3.51
N LEU A 13 -8.30 -3.93 -3.83
CA LEU A 13 -8.76 -5.22 -3.29
C LEU A 13 -7.73 -6.31 -3.51
N ALA A 14 -7.28 -6.50 -4.76
CA ALA A 14 -6.31 -7.53 -5.09
C ALA A 14 -4.98 -7.34 -4.35
N TRP A 15 -4.48 -6.10 -4.30
CA TRP A 15 -3.20 -5.79 -3.65
C TRP A 15 -3.27 -5.93 -2.13
N GLY A 16 -4.34 -5.46 -1.50
CA GLY A 16 -4.55 -5.62 -0.06
C GLY A 16 -4.61 -7.09 0.35
N SER A 17 -5.34 -7.93 -0.39
CA SER A 17 -5.40 -9.37 -0.16
C SER A 17 -4.05 -10.06 -0.38
N THR A 18 -3.32 -9.66 -1.41
CA THR A 18 -1.99 -10.22 -1.74
C THR A 18 -0.99 -9.90 -0.63
N VAL A 19 -0.92 -8.64 -0.19
CA VAL A 19 -0.01 -8.21 0.88
C VAL A 19 -0.34 -8.92 2.19
N TYR A 20 -1.62 -9.04 2.55
CA TYR A 20 -2.01 -9.81 3.74
C TYR A 20 -1.52 -11.25 3.65
N THR A 21 -1.77 -11.92 2.53
CA THR A 21 -1.37 -13.31 2.31
C THR A 21 0.15 -13.48 2.42
N LEU A 22 0.93 -12.56 1.84
CA LEU A 22 2.39 -12.59 1.94
C LEU A 22 2.87 -12.40 3.38
N ILE A 23 2.32 -11.42 4.11
CA ILE A 23 2.65 -11.18 5.52
C ILE A 23 2.31 -12.41 6.36
N SER A 24 1.12 -13.00 6.17
CA SER A 24 0.70 -14.21 6.86
C SER A 24 1.60 -15.40 6.55
N LEU A 25 1.98 -15.59 5.28
CA LEU A 25 2.89 -16.66 4.86
C LEU A 25 4.26 -16.51 5.51
N PHE A 26 4.88 -15.33 5.40
CA PHE A 26 6.18 -15.09 6.01
C PHE A 26 6.10 -15.13 7.54
N GLY A 27 5.02 -14.62 8.12
CA GLY A 27 4.75 -14.70 9.56
C GLY A 27 4.70 -16.13 10.06
N CYS A 28 4.05 -17.05 9.33
CA CYS A 28 4.07 -18.48 9.67
C CYS A 28 5.45 -19.12 9.48
N ILE A 29 6.18 -18.79 8.41
CA ILE A 29 7.51 -19.35 8.13
C ILE A 29 8.51 -18.98 9.23
N PHE A 30 8.51 -17.72 9.68
CA PHE A 30 9.51 -17.21 10.63
C PHE A 30 9.04 -17.20 12.08
N GLY A 31 7.73 -17.05 12.33
CA GLY A 31 7.13 -16.97 13.65
C GLY A 31 6.39 -18.24 14.09
N GLY A 32 6.31 -19.26 13.22
CA GLY A 32 5.60 -20.51 13.49
C GLY A 32 4.08 -20.40 13.35
N GLU A 33 3.39 -21.52 13.57
CA GLU A 33 1.93 -21.64 13.39
C GLU A 33 1.14 -20.69 14.30
N THR A 34 1.73 -20.26 15.42
CA THR A 34 1.10 -19.31 16.35
C THR A 34 0.90 -17.91 15.76
N PHE A 35 1.54 -17.58 14.64
CA PHE A 35 1.32 -16.29 13.96
C PHE A 35 -0.13 -16.13 13.49
N LEU A 36 -0.77 -17.21 13.06
CA LEU A 36 -2.18 -17.24 12.66
C LEU A 36 -3.08 -17.93 13.69
N SER A 37 -2.58 -18.27 14.88
CA SER A 37 -3.38 -18.85 15.96
C SER A 37 -4.28 -17.80 16.60
N THR A 38 -5.25 -17.32 15.84
CA THR A 38 -6.22 -16.30 16.19
C THR A 38 -7.61 -16.79 15.81
N THR A 39 -8.66 -16.14 16.31
CA THR A 39 -10.03 -16.56 15.97
C THR A 39 -10.33 -16.31 14.49
N PRO A 40 -11.20 -17.11 13.84
CA PRO A 40 -11.61 -16.86 12.45
C PRO A 40 -12.12 -15.43 12.22
N ASN A 41 -12.86 -14.88 13.19
CA ASN A 41 -13.35 -13.50 13.11
C ASN A 41 -12.22 -12.47 13.09
N GLN A 42 -11.15 -12.69 13.87
CA GLN A 42 -9.98 -11.83 13.84
C GLN A 42 -9.29 -11.89 12.48
N VAL A 43 -9.10 -13.09 11.90
CA VAL A 43 -8.55 -13.24 10.54
C VAL A 43 -9.34 -12.42 9.51
N ILE A 44 -10.67 -12.51 9.53
CA ILE A 44 -11.55 -11.75 8.61
C ILE A 44 -11.33 -10.25 8.77
N ILE A 45 -11.28 -9.75 10.00
CA ILE A 45 -11.05 -8.32 10.28
C ILE A 45 -9.67 -7.87 9.75
N GLN A 46 -8.64 -8.71 9.89
CA GLN A 46 -7.30 -8.40 9.35
C GLN A 46 -7.29 -8.31 7.82
N ILE A 47 -7.98 -9.23 7.14
CA ILE A 47 -8.13 -9.22 5.68
C ILE A 47 -8.85 -7.95 5.21
N ILE A 48 -9.98 -7.63 5.85
CA ILE A 48 -10.77 -6.43 5.52
C ILE A 48 -9.93 -5.16 5.70
N ALA A 49 -9.19 -5.05 6.81
CA ALA A 49 -8.30 -3.92 7.04
C ALA A 49 -7.22 -3.82 5.95
N SER A 50 -6.58 -4.94 5.59
CA SER A 50 -5.58 -4.94 4.51
C SER A 50 -6.15 -4.53 3.16
N ILE A 51 -7.38 -4.96 2.84
CA ILE A 51 -8.11 -4.55 1.62
C ILE A 51 -8.37 -3.04 1.64
N ILE A 52 -8.86 -2.49 2.75
CA ILE A 52 -9.12 -1.05 2.89
C ILE A 52 -7.83 -0.25 2.69
N VAL A 53 -6.72 -0.71 3.26
CA VAL A 53 -5.40 -0.11 3.04
C VAL A 53 -4.97 -0.20 1.58
N GLY A 54 -5.14 -1.36 0.94
CA GLY A 54 -4.85 -1.55 -0.47
C GLY A 54 -5.62 -0.56 -1.35
N ILE A 55 -6.93 -0.39 -1.11
CA ILE A 55 -7.75 0.63 -1.78
C ILE A 55 -7.24 2.04 -1.49
N GLY A 56 -6.92 2.33 -0.22
CA GLY A 56 -6.41 3.62 0.24
C GLY A 56 -5.12 4.06 -0.44
N PHE A 57 -4.25 3.12 -0.83
CA PHE A 57 -3.08 3.43 -1.65
C PHE A 57 -3.37 3.43 -3.15
N VAL A 58 -4.16 2.49 -3.66
CA VAL A 58 -4.31 2.33 -5.12
C VAL A 58 -5.24 3.37 -5.74
N VAL A 59 -6.37 3.72 -5.12
CA VAL A 59 -7.33 4.66 -5.71
C VAL A 59 -6.76 6.07 -5.86
N PRO A 60 -6.06 6.65 -4.87
CA PRO A 60 -5.48 7.99 -5.02
C PRO A 60 -4.46 8.15 -6.14
N THR A 61 -3.92 7.06 -6.70
CA THR A 61 -3.02 7.13 -7.87
C THR A 61 -3.65 7.81 -9.09
N ILE A 62 -4.98 8.00 -9.14
CA ILE A 62 -5.66 8.83 -10.16
C ILE A 62 -5.07 10.25 -10.20
N ILE A 63 -4.56 10.76 -9.08
CA ILE A 63 -4.00 12.11 -9.02
C ILE A 63 -2.78 12.30 -9.93
N TYR A 64 -2.10 11.22 -10.34
CA TYR A 64 -0.98 11.28 -11.27
C TYR A 64 -1.39 11.59 -12.71
N ASP A 65 -2.68 11.45 -13.03
CA ASP A 65 -3.29 11.82 -14.32
C ASP A 65 -3.69 13.30 -14.37
N CYS A 66 -3.55 14.04 -13.27
CA CYS A 66 -3.90 15.46 -13.20
C CYS A 66 -2.70 16.36 -13.56
N ASP A 67 -2.64 16.83 -14.82
CA ASP A 67 -1.56 17.70 -15.30
C ASP A 67 -1.47 19.07 -14.61
N ASN A 68 -2.56 19.52 -13.97
CA ASN A 68 -2.62 20.79 -13.25
C ASN A 68 -1.89 20.79 -11.90
N LEU A 69 -1.41 19.63 -11.44
CA LEU A 69 -0.72 19.49 -10.16
C LEU A 69 0.75 19.19 -10.35
N SER A 70 1.61 19.82 -9.55
CA SER A 70 3.03 19.51 -9.53
C SER A 70 3.27 18.07 -9.04
N ARG A 71 4.32 17.41 -9.55
CA ARG A 71 4.67 16.04 -9.15
C ARG A 71 4.83 15.86 -7.63
N PRO A 72 5.48 16.78 -6.88
CA PRO A 72 5.56 16.67 -5.42
C PRO A 72 4.18 16.68 -4.75
N LEU A 73 3.26 17.54 -5.22
CA LEU A 73 1.93 17.63 -4.66
C LEU A 73 1.09 16.36 -4.94
N GLN A 74 1.19 15.79 -6.14
CA GLN A 74 0.58 14.50 -6.46
C GLN A 74 1.07 13.38 -5.52
N ILE A 75 2.38 13.35 -5.23
CA ILE A 75 2.97 12.38 -4.30
C ILE A 75 2.44 12.60 -2.89
N ILE A 76 2.40 13.84 -2.40
CA ILE A 76 1.88 14.18 -1.05
C ILE A 76 0.42 13.76 -0.92
N ILE A 77 -0.42 14.00 -1.92
CA ILE A 77 -1.85 13.61 -1.89
C ILE A 77 -1.98 12.09 -1.86
N HIS A 78 -1.30 11.38 -2.76
CA HIS A 78 -1.35 9.92 -2.81
C HIS A 78 -0.84 9.29 -1.51
N MET A 79 0.36 9.68 -1.06
CA MET A 79 0.97 9.16 0.15
C MET A 79 0.19 9.54 1.40
N GLY A 80 -0.30 10.78 1.49
CA GLY A 80 -1.09 11.26 2.60
C GLY A 80 -2.35 10.45 2.79
N ILE A 81 -3.13 10.24 1.72
CA ILE A 81 -4.36 9.43 1.80
C ILE A 81 -4.05 7.98 2.19
N GLY A 82 -3.10 7.35 1.50
CA GLY A 82 -2.72 5.95 1.79
C GLY A 82 -2.24 5.75 3.23
N MET A 83 -1.40 6.66 3.73
CA MET A 83 -0.87 6.59 5.10
C MET A 83 -1.94 6.87 6.16
N ILE A 84 -2.85 7.82 5.94
CA ILE A 84 -3.95 8.08 6.89
C ILE A 84 -4.83 6.84 7.01
N VAL A 85 -5.22 6.23 5.88
CA VAL A 85 -6.02 5.00 5.85
C VAL A 85 -5.27 3.87 6.56
N TYR A 86 -3.98 3.68 6.24
CA TYR A 86 -3.13 2.70 6.91
C TYR A 86 -3.11 2.87 8.43
N ILE A 87 -2.82 4.09 8.92
CA ILE A 87 -2.70 4.35 10.36
C ILE A 87 -4.02 4.04 11.08
N ILE A 88 -5.16 4.47 10.53
CA ILE A 88 -6.48 4.20 11.11
C ILE A 88 -6.74 2.69 11.18
N CYS A 89 -6.51 1.95 10.09
CA CYS A 89 -6.68 0.50 10.06
C CYS A 89 -5.72 -0.20 11.04
N ALA A 90 -4.45 0.18 11.02
CA ALA A 90 -3.39 -0.43 11.81
C ALA A 90 -3.64 -0.29 13.32
N PHE A 91 -4.15 0.84 13.78
CA PHE A 91 -4.59 1.00 15.17
C PHE A 91 -5.84 0.18 15.47
N SER A 92 -6.81 0.15 14.55
CA SER A 92 -8.11 -0.52 14.76
C SER A 92 -7.98 -2.04 14.88
N VAL A 93 -7.01 -2.66 14.20
CA VAL A 93 -6.81 -4.12 14.20
C VAL A 93 -5.55 -4.58 14.95
N GLY A 94 -4.88 -3.65 15.63
CA GLY A 94 -3.76 -3.95 16.54
C GLY A 94 -2.42 -4.27 15.87
N TRP A 95 -2.16 -3.78 14.64
CA TRP A 95 -0.83 -3.89 14.02
C TRP A 95 0.23 -3.05 14.72
N ILE A 96 -0.18 -1.96 15.35
CA ILE A 96 0.70 -1.06 16.08
C ILE A 96 0.75 -1.49 17.55
N PRO A 97 1.93 -1.84 18.10
CA PRO A 97 2.06 -2.39 19.45
C PRO A 97 2.01 -1.29 20.52
N THR A 98 0.84 -0.70 20.73
CA THR A 98 0.63 0.40 21.70
C THR A 98 0.94 0.00 23.15
N ALA A 99 0.78 -1.28 23.49
CA ALA A 99 1.10 -1.82 24.81
C ALA A 99 2.61 -1.83 25.12
N LEU A 100 3.49 -1.80 24.10
CA LEU A 100 4.94 -1.74 24.28
C LEU A 100 5.47 -0.31 24.52
N GLY A 101 4.56 0.68 24.63
CA GLY A 101 4.88 2.07 24.92
C GLY A 101 4.99 2.96 23.68
N ILE A 102 5.17 4.26 23.96
CA ILE A 102 5.12 5.31 22.93
C ILE A 102 6.24 5.20 21.90
N TRP A 103 7.44 4.78 22.33
CA TRP A 103 8.60 4.65 21.44
C TRP A 103 8.43 3.53 20.43
N ALA A 104 7.92 2.37 20.86
CA ALA A 104 7.60 1.26 19.96
C ALA A 104 6.52 1.66 18.95
N THR A 105 5.49 2.38 19.41
CA THR A 105 4.41 2.92 18.56
C THR A 105 4.96 3.84 17.47
N ILE A 106 5.77 4.84 17.85
CA ILE A 106 6.39 5.79 16.90
C ILE A 106 7.29 5.04 15.92
N PHE A 107 8.11 4.11 16.41
CA PHE A 107 9.01 3.32 15.57
C PHE A 107 8.25 2.50 14.52
N THR A 108 7.18 1.79 14.90
CA THR A 108 6.35 1.01 13.97
C THR A 108 5.71 1.90 12.90
N ILE A 109 5.22 3.08 13.27
CA ILE A 109 4.64 4.04 12.31
C ILE A 109 5.72 4.54 11.33
N LEU A 110 6.91 4.90 11.83
CA LEU A 110 8.03 5.34 10.99
C LEU A 110 8.47 4.24 10.02
N CYS A 111 8.57 2.99 10.48
CA CYS A 111 8.84 1.86 9.61
C CYS A 111 7.77 1.70 8.52
N GLY A 112 6.48 1.83 8.89
CA GLY A 112 5.38 1.78 7.91
C GLY A 112 5.46 2.88 6.85
N VAL A 113 5.80 4.10 7.25
CA VAL A 113 6.04 5.22 6.32
C VAL A 113 7.19 4.90 5.38
N ILE A 114 8.34 4.48 5.92
CA ILE A 114 9.54 4.16 5.13
C ILE A 114 9.24 3.06 4.11
N VAL A 115 8.62 1.96 4.55
CA VAL A 115 8.26 0.84 3.68
C VAL A 115 7.32 1.29 2.56
N SER A 116 6.33 2.14 2.87
CA SER A 116 5.40 2.68 1.87
C SER A 116 6.13 3.50 0.80
N PHE A 117 7.07 4.36 1.21
CA PHE A 117 7.89 5.13 0.28
C PHE A 117 8.83 4.25 -0.55
N VAL A 118 9.42 3.20 0.04
CA VAL A 118 10.27 2.25 -0.67
C VAL A 118 9.47 1.51 -1.75
N ILE A 119 8.31 0.96 -1.40
CA ILE A 119 7.43 0.26 -2.35
C ILE A 119 7.07 1.17 -3.52
N TRP A 120 6.61 2.39 -3.24
CA TRP A 120 6.29 3.37 -4.28
C TRP A 120 7.50 3.70 -5.14
N PHE A 121 8.68 3.92 -4.55
CA PHE A 121 9.88 4.27 -5.29
C PHE A 121 10.31 3.14 -6.23
N CYS A 122 10.18 1.87 -5.80
CA CYS A 122 10.39 0.71 -6.66
C CYS A 122 9.44 0.73 -7.87
N PHE A 123 8.14 0.93 -7.66
CA PHE A 123 7.17 1.05 -8.75
C PHE A 123 7.48 2.25 -9.66
N TYR A 124 7.81 3.40 -9.09
CA TYR A 124 8.18 4.59 -9.85
C TYR A 124 9.36 4.31 -10.79
N GLN A 125 10.43 3.70 -10.30
CA GLN A 125 11.59 3.37 -11.11
C GLN A 125 11.26 2.35 -12.20
N PHE A 126 10.47 1.34 -11.88
CA PHE A 126 10.02 0.34 -12.85
C PHE A 126 9.22 0.99 -13.99
N PHE A 127 8.19 1.78 -13.68
CA PHE A 127 7.37 2.44 -14.70
C PHE A 127 8.14 3.52 -15.48
N LYS A 128 9.05 4.25 -14.82
CA LYS A 128 9.96 5.18 -15.48
C LYS A 128 10.85 4.47 -16.50
N HIS A 129 11.37 3.30 -16.15
CA HIS A 129 12.17 2.49 -17.08
C HIS A 129 11.32 2.00 -18.27
N GLN A 130 10.10 1.52 -18.03
CA GLN A 130 9.20 1.08 -19.10
C GLN A 130 8.84 2.23 -20.05
N ALA A 131 8.53 3.43 -19.52
CA ALA A 131 8.22 4.60 -20.33
C ALA A 131 9.40 5.00 -21.24
N LYS A 132 10.63 4.97 -20.71
CA LYS A 132 11.84 5.22 -21.52
C LYS A 132 11.99 4.19 -22.65
N LYS A 133 11.77 2.91 -22.36
CA LYS A 133 11.88 1.82 -23.35
C LYS A 133 10.85 1.96 -24.47
N ILE A 134 9.61 2.35 -24.15
CA ILE A 134 8.56 2.60 -25.14
C ILE A 134 8.94 3.82 -26.00
N ASN A 135 9.37 4.92 -25.39
CA ASN A 135 9.76 6.13 -26.11
C ASN A 135 10.94 5.90 -27.06
N ALA A 136 11.92 5.07 -26.68
CA ALA A 136 13.03 4.69 -27.56
C ALA A 136 12.53 3.95 -28.82
N LYS A 137 11.66 2.95 -28.64
CA LYS A 137 11.08 2.18 -29.76
C LYS A 137 10.21 3.01 -30.71
N LEU A 138 9.59 4.09 -30.22
CA LEU A 138 8.82 5.00 -31.05
C LEU A 138 9.72 5.90 -31.89
N LYS A 139 10.86 6.33 -31.35
CA LYS A 139 11.86 7.10 -32.10
C LYS A 139 12.53 6.29 -33.20
N ASP A 140 12.78 5.00 -32.97
CA ASP A 140 13.37 4.11 -33.99
C ASP A 140 12.40 3.80 -35.16
N LYS A 141 11.12 4.17 -35.03
CA LYS A 141 10.08 3.97 -36.06
C LYS A 141 9.67 5.26 -36.79
N GLN A 142 10.22 6.41 -36.40
CA GLN A 142 10.06 7.70 -37.09
C GLN A 142 11.29 8.00 -37.93
#